data_AF-A0A0J7IQ76-F1
#
_entry.id   AF-A0A0J7IQ76-F1
#
_cell.length_a   1.000
_cell.length_b   1.000
_cell.length_c   1.000
_cell.angle_alpha   90.00
_cell.angle_beta   90.00
_cell.angle_gamma   90.00
#
_symmetry.space_group_name_H-M   'P 1'
#
loop_
_entity.id
_entity.type
_entity.pdbx_description
1 polymer ?
#
loop_
_entity_poly.entity_id
_entity_poly.type
_entity_poly.pdbx_seq_one_letter_code
_entity_poly.pdbx_strand_id
1 'polypeptide(L)' 'MNKGTKKKAEYSQHNVDAIQALVEKFGLSAYYIRQSVNGNRKGVVPDRIKKEYKIICKQLEDAKNKTVQNFKNQ' A
#
# COMPACT_ATOMS: atom_id res chain seq x y z
N MET A 1 9.68 27.50 -20.78
CA MET A 1 9.86 26.59 -19.63
C MET A 1 9.23 25.25 -19.95
N ASN A 2 10.03 24.23 -20.26
CA ASN A 2 9.53 22.88 -20.49
C ASN A 2 9.16 22.28 -19.12
N LYS A 3 7.88 22.38 -18.71
CA LYS A 3 7.38 21.71 -17.50
C LYS A 3 7.22 20.22 -17.84
N GLY A 4 8.33 19.51 -17.92
CA GLY A 4 8.33 18.06 -17.87
C GLY A 4 7.69 17.65 -16.55
N THR A 5 6.43 17.22 -16.59
CA THR A 5 5.76 16.61 -15.46
C THR A 5 6.47 15.29 -15.19
N LYS A 6 7.49 15.32 -14.33
CA LYS A 6 7.99 14.10 -13.68
C LYS A 6 6.75 13.47 -13.05
N LYS A 7 6.23 12.38 -13.62
CA LYS A 7 5.20 11.55 -12.96
C LYS A 7 5.79 11.26 -11.58
N LYS A 8 5.26 11.92 -10.56
CA LYS A 8 5.80 11.88 -9.21
C LYS A 8 5.99 10.41 -8.84
N ALA A 9 7.22 10.05 -8.49
CA ALA A 9 7.54 8.77 -7.89
C ALA A 9 6.71 8.47 -6.62
N GLU A 10 5.91 9.44 -6.13
CA GLU A 10 4.89 9.28 -5.08
C GLU A 10 3.82 8.22 -5.40
N TYR A 11 3.51 7.91 -6.67
CA TYR A 11 2.66 6.75 -6.99
C TYR A 11 3.31 5.42 -6.60
N SER A 12 4.64 5.40 -6.44
CA SER A 12 5.44 4.26 -6.01
C SER A 12 5.61 4.18 -4.48
N GLN A 13 4.99 5.08 -3.71
CA GLN A 13 5.15 5.10 -2.25
C GLN A 13 4.32 4.03 -1.53
N HIS A 14 3.26 3.52 -2.17
CA HIS A 14 2.40 2.50 -1.58
C HIS A 14 2.46 1.20 -2.37
N ASN A 15 2.45 0.09 -1.65
CA ASN A 15 2.33 -1.24 -2.24
C ASN A 15 0.95 -1.33 -2.94
N VAL A 16 0.97 -1.50 -4.27
CA VAL A 16 -0.24 -1.48 -5.10
C VAL A 16 -1.19 -2.62 -4.73
N ASP A 17 -0.65 -3.81 -4.52
CA ASP A 17 -1.42 -4.99 -4.12
C ASP A 17 -2.10 -4.79 -2.76
N ALA A 18 -1.37 -4.18 -1.82
CA ALA A 18 -1.92 -3.83 -0.52
C ALA A 18 -3.07 -2.81 -0.63
N ILE A 19 -2.96 -1.80 -1.50
CA ILE A 19 -4.03 -0.83 -1.72
C ILE A 19 -5.24 -1.51 -2.36
N GLN A 20 -5.03 -2.37 -3.36
CA GLN A 20 -6.11 -3.08 -4.06
C GLN A 20 -6.88 -4.00 -3.11
N ALA A 21 -6.18 -4.78 -2.29
CA ALA A 21 -6.80 -5.63 -1.28
C ALA A 21 -7.64 -4.83 -0.27
N LEU A 22 -7.20 -3.62 0.11
CA LEU A 22 -7.97 -2.74 0.98
C LEU A 22 -9.19 -2.13 0.29
N VAL A 23 -9.09 -1.80 -1.01
CA VAL A 23 -10.24 -1.35 -1.81
C VAL A 23 -11.32 -2.42 -1.83
N GLU A 24 -10.95 -3.68 -2.10
CA GLU A 24 -11.87 -4.82 -2.12
C GLU A 24 -12.48 -5.09 -0.75
N LYS A 25 -11.67 -5.04 0.32
CA LYS A 25 -12.13 -5.32 1.68
C LYS A 25 -13.08 -4.25 2.23
N PHE A 26 -12.78 -2.98 2.00
CA PHE A 26 -13.54 -1.87 2.58
C PHE A 26 -14.62 -1.34 1.64
N GLY A 27 -14.59 -1.70 0.35
CA GLY A 27 -15.52 -1.17 -0.66
C GLY A 27 -15.33 0.33 -0.93
N LEU A 28 -14.15 0.88 -0.63
CA LEU A 28 -13.85 2.30 -0.73
C LEU A 28 -12.92 2.59 -1.91
N SER A 29 -12.98 3.82 -2.43
CA SER A 29 -12.11 4.20 -3.54
C SER A 29 -10.63 4.13 -3.18
N ALA A 30 -9.79 3.74 -4.14
CA ALA A 30 -8.33 3.70 -3.97
C ALA A 30 -7.77 5.05 -3.49
N TYR A 31 -8.37 6.15 -3.94
CA TYR A 31 -8.02 7.49 -3.47
C TYR A 31 -8.26 7.66 -1.97
N TYR A 32 -9.44 7.27 -1.46
CA TYR A 32 -9.75 7.36 -0.03
C TYR A 32 -8.84 6.47 0.83
N ILE A 33 -8.56 5.25 0.36
CA ILE A 33 -7.61 4.34 1.02
C ILE A 33 -6.24 5.01 1.14
N ARG A 34 -5.70 5.56 0.04
CA ARG A 34 -4.39 6.27 0.06
C ARG A 34 -4.38 7.46 1.00
N GLN A 35 -5.43 8.29 0.99
CA GLN A 35 -5.55 9.42 1.92
C GLN A 35 -5.59 8.96 3.38
N SER A 36 -6.21 7.82 3.66
CA SER A 36 -6.25 7.19 4.99
C SER A 36 -4.88 6.66 5.41
N VAL A 37 -4.18 5.95 4.51
CA VAL A 37 -2.81 5.45 4.74
C VAL A 37 -1.84 6.59 5.01
N ASN A 38 -1.96 7.70 4.27
CA ASN A 38 -1.14 8.91 4.44
C ASN A 38 -1.43 9.67 5.74
N GLY A 39 -2.53 9.37 6.43
CA GLY A 39 -2.95 10.09 7.64
C GLY A 39 -3.57 11.46 7.35
N ASN A 40 -3.91 11.75 6.10
CA ASN A 40 -4.63 12.97 5.72
C ASN A 40 -6.11 12.94 6.18
N ARG A 41 -6.63 11.74 6.44
CA ARG A 41 -7.96 11.52 7.02
C ARG A 41 -7.80 10.99 8.45
N LYS A 42 -8.62 11.53 9.36
CA LYS A 42 -8.69 11.11 10.77
C LYS A 42 -10.07 10.51 11.05
N GLY A 43 -10.11 9.46 11.85
CA GLY A 43 -11.34 8.79 12.26
C GLY A 43 -11.18 7.27 12.32
N VAL A 44 -12.18 6.60 12.90
CA VAL A 44 -12.14 5.16 13.19
C VAL A 44 -11.86 4.31 11.94
N VAL A 45 -12.51 4.64 10.82
CA VAL A 45 -12.34 3.91 9.56
C VAL A 45 -10.95 4.15 8.94
N PRO A 46 -10.49 5.41 8.72
CA PRO A 46 -9.11 5.69 8.29
C PRO A 46 -8.02 5.05 9.16
N ASP A 47 -8.18 5.08 10.49
CA ASP A 47 -7.21 4.51 11.42
C ASP A 47 -7.14 2.98 11.29
N ARG A 48 -8.29 2.33 11.10
CA ARG A 48 -8.36 0.89 10.80
C ARG A 48 -7.69 0.57 9.46
N ILE A 49 -7.98 1.33 8.40
CA ILE A 49 -7.34 1.16 7.08
C ILE A 49 -5.82 1.26 7.20
N LYS A 50 -5.33 2.28 7.93
CA LYS A 50 -3.90 2.49 8.13
C LYS A 50 -3.24 1.34 8.90
N LYS A 51 -3.91 0.79 9.90
CA LYS A 51 -3.42 -0.39 10.66
C LYS A 51 -3.37 -1.62 9.76
N GLU A 52 -4.43 -1.89 9.02
CA GLU A 52 -4.50 -3.06 8.13
C GLU A 52 -3.50 -2.98 6.97
N TYR A 53 -3.30 -1.79 6.41
CA TYR A 53 -2.27 -1.55 5.40
C TYR A 53 -0.87 -1.96 5.87
N LYS A 54 -0.51 -1.63 7.11
CA LYS A 54 0.79 -2.02 7.68
C LYS A 54 0.91 -3.55 7.84
N ILE A 55 -0.18 -4.20 8.25
CA ILE A 55 -0.20 -5.66 8.44
C ILE A 55 0.00 -6.38 7.11
N ILE A 56 -0.77 -6.02 6.08
CA ILE A 56 -0.65 -6.68 4.77
C ILE A 56 0.71 -6.41 4.12
N CYS A 57 1.26 -5.18 4.22
CA CYS A 57 2.59 -4.89 3.73
C CYS A 57 3.66 -5.78 4.37
N LYS A 58 3.57 -6.00 5.69
CA LYS A 58 4.49 -6.88 6.40
C LYS A 58 4.35 -8.33 5.93
N GLN A 59 3.12 -8.83 5.80
CA GLN A 59 2.85 -10.19 5.33
C GLN A 59 3.37 -10.44 3.91
N LEU A 60 3.19 -9.47 3.01
CA LEU A 60 3.71 -9.54 1.64
C LEU A 60 5.25 -9.59 1.62
N GLU A 61 5.90 -8.75 2.43
CA GLU A 61 7.36 -8.73 2.52
C GLU A 61 7.90 -10.03 3.15
N ASP A 62 7.27 -10.54 4.21
CA ASP A 62 7.64 -11.81 4.82
C ASP A 62 7.49 -12.99 3.84
N ALA A 63 6.39 -13.00 3.06
CA ALA A 63 6.15 -14.01 2.03
C ALA A 63 7.20 -13.93 0.92
N LYS A 64 7.50 -12.73 0.42
CA LYS A 64 8.54 -12.49 -0.59
C LYS A 64 9.89 -12.97 -0.11
N ASN A 65 10.28 -12.64 1.12
CA ASN A 65 11.55 -13.07 1.69
C ASN A 65 11.65 -14.59 1.81
N LYS A 66 10.59 -15.27 2.25
CA LYS A 66 10.54 -16.74 2.27
C LYS A 66 10.73 -17.33 0.88
N THR A 67 10.02 -16.81 -0.13
CA THR A 67 10.15 -17.27 -1.52
C THR A 67 11.57 -17.09 -2.04
N VAL A 68 12.19 -15.94 -1.78
CA VAL A 68 13.58 -15.66 -2.20
C VAL A 68 14.57 -16.60 -1.51
N GLN A 69 14.41 -16.89 -0.22
CA GLN A 69 15.29 -17.82 0.50
C GLN A 69 15.15 -19.25 -0.03
N ASN A 70 13.92 -19.70 -0.28
CA ASN A 70 13.69 -21.01 -0.87
C ASN A 70 14.33 -21.15 -2.25
N PHE A 71 14.24 -20.11 -3.09
CA PHE A 71 14.91 -20.08 -4.38
C PHE A 71 16.44 -20.12 -4.29
N LYS A 72 17.03 -19.47 -3.27
CA LYS A 72 18.49 -19.49 -3.06
C LYS A 72 19.02 -20.83 -2.55
N ASN A 73 18.18 -21.60 -1.86
CA ASN A 73 18.53 -22.89 -1.27
C ASN A 73 18.23 -24.07 -2.21
N GLN A 74 17.72 -23.79 -3.40
CA GLN A 74 17.52 -24.75 -4.49
C GLN A 74 18.78 -24.85 -5.35
#